data_AF-A0A2R6KRT7-F1
#
_entry.id   AF-A0A2R6KRT7-F1
#
_cell.length_a   1.000
_cell.length_b   1.000
_cell.length_c   1.000
_cell.angle_alpha   90.00
_cell.angle_beta   90.00
_cell.angle_gamma   90.00
#
_symmetry.space_group_name_H-M   'P 1'
#
loop_
_entity.id
_entity.type
_entity.pdbx_description
1 polymer ?
#
loop_
_entity_poly.entity_id
_entity_poly.type
_entity_poly.pdbx_seq_one_letter_code
_entity_poly.pdbx_strand_id
1 'polypeptide(L)' 'MKTIGVTDKLEVLGVLVGAFLVVTALGTLLGTPWAYSDSTLASVIQLVGVVAMIAIGVGLAWLVYEP' A
#
# COMPACT_ATOMS: atom_id res chain seq x y z
N MET A 1 22.89 7.99 2.31
CA MET A 1 21.69 7.39 1.70
C MET A 1 22.00 5.91 1.54
N LYS A 2 21.40 5.04 2.35
CA LYS A 2 21.66 3.58 2.29
C LYS A 2 20.92 3.03 1.07
N THR A 3 21.59 2.19 0.30
CA THR A 3 21.04 1.55 -0.90
C THR A 3 20.46 0.20 -0.52
N ILE A 4 19.28 -0.14 -1.04
CA ILE A 4 18.63 -1.44 -0.83
C ILE A 4 19.61 -2.56 -1.21
N GLY A 5 19.90 -3.48 -0.29
CA GLY A 5 20.88 -4.54 -0.52
C GLY A 5 20.30 -5.69 -1.34
N VAL A 6 20.77 -5.91 -2.57
CA VAL A 6 20.27 -7.04 -3.42
C VAL A 6 20.59 -8.42 -2.83
N THR A 7 21.63 -8.50 -1.98
CA THR A 7 21.95 -9.71 -1.22
C THR A 7 20.86 -10.06 -0.22
N ASP A 8 20.22 -9.06 0.38
CA ASP A 8 19.02 -9.25 1.20
C ASP A 8 17.78 -9.18 0.31
N LYS A 9 17.41 -10.37 -0.19
CA LYS A 9 16.24 -10.52 -1.04
C LYS A 9 14.95 -10.10 -0.33
N LEU A 10 14.87 -10.23 0.99
CA LEU A 10 13.68 -9.85 1.73
C LEU A 10 13.56 -8.33 1.83
N GLU A 11 14.68 -7.60 1.95
CA GLU A 11 14.72 -6.14 1.90
C GLU A 11 14.18 -5.62 0.56
N VAL A 12 14.70 -6.14 -0.56
CA VAL A 12 14.22 -5.75 -1.89
C VAL A 12 12.74 -6.07 -2.07
N LEU A 13 12.31 -7.27 -1.71
CA LEU A 13 10.91 -7.68 -1.89
C LEU A 13 9.96 -6.89 -0.98
N GLY A 14 10.33 -6.67 0.29
CA GLY A 14 9.52 -5.92 1.24
C GLY A 14 9.28 -4.49 0.79
N VAL A 15 10.33 -3.81 0.31
CA VAL A 15 10.22 -2.44 -0.20
C VAL A 15 9.42 -2.39 -1.51
N LEU A 16 9.65 -3.30 -2.45
CA LEU A 16 8.91 -3.31 -3.72
C LEU A 16 7.43 -3.64 -3.54
N VAL A 17 7.10 -4.65 -2.72
CA VAL A 17 5.71 -5.01 -2.40
C VAL A 17 5.04 -3.88 -1.61
N GLY A 18 5.76 -3.27 -0.66
CA GLY A 18 5.28 -2.12 0.09
C GLY A 18 4.93 -0.94 -0.82
N ALA A 19 5.84 -0.58 -1.73
CA ALA A 19 5.62 0.47 -2.72
C ALA A 19 4.46 0.15 -3.66
N PHE A 20 4.36 -1.11 -4.14
CA PHE A 20 3.26 -1.56 -4.98
C PHE A 20 1.89 -1.39 -4.31
N LEU A 21 1.77 -1.75 -3.02
CA LEU A 21 0.52 -1.57 -2.28
C LEU A 21 0.14 -0.10 -2.15
N VAL A 22 1.10 0.78 -1.85
CA VAL A 22 0.84 2.23 -1.77
C VAL A 22 0.39 2.79 -3.12
N VAL A 23 1.06 2.44 -4.21
CA VAL A 23 0.67 2.87 -5.58
C VAL A 23 -0.73 2.36 -5.93
N THR A 24 -1.04 1.12 -5.61
CA THR A 24 -2.37 0.53 -5.85
C THR A 24 -3.46 1.24 -5.05
N ALA A 25 -3.18 1.60 -3.79
CA ALA A 25 -4.10 2.36 -2.96
C ALA A 25 -4.35 3.78 -3.51
N LEU A 26 -3.30 4.45 -3.99
CA LEU A 26 -3.42 5.74 -4.68
C LEU A 26 -4.22 5.63 -5.97
N GLY A 27 -3.96 4.60 -6.79
CA GLY A 27 -4.75 4.31 -7.99
C GLY A 27 -6.23 4.10 -7.67
N THR A 28 -6.52 3.40 -6.57
CA THR A 28 -7.89 3.20 -6.06
C THR A 28 -8.54 4.52 -5.64
N LEU A 29 -7.81 5.38 -4.94
CA LEU A 29 -8.28 6.73 -4.56
C LEU A 29 -8.63 7.58 -5.78
N LEU A 30 -7.77 7.57 -6.80
CA LEU A 30 -7.96 8.35 -8.02
C LEU A 30 -9.08 7.78 -8.90
N GLY A 31 -9.26 6.46 -8.91
CA GLY A 31 -10.32 5.79 -9.65
C GLY A 31 -11.71 5.96 -9.02
N THR A 32 -11.78 6.32 -7.73
CA THR A 32 -13.01 6.55 -6.97
C THR A 32 -14.12 5.51 -7.26
N PRO A 33 -13.87 4.19 -7.19
CA PRO A 33 -14.84 3.17 -7.61
C PRO A 33 -16.18 3.23 -6.86
N TRP A 34 -16.18 3.77 -5.64
CA TRP A 34 -17.38 4.04 -4.84
C TRP A 34 -18.29 5.14 -5.40
N ALA A 35 -17.82 5.96 -6.35
CA ALA A 35 -18.64 7.01 -6.96
C ALA A 35 -19.88 6.44 -7.68
N TYR A 36 -19.85 5.15 -8.05
CA TYR A 36 -20.94 4.43 -8.72
C TYR A 36 -21.67 3.45 -7.79
N SER A 37 -21.44 3.53 -6.47
CA SER A 37 -22.06 2.65 -5.49
C SER A 37 -23.32 3.27 -4.90
N ASP A 38 -24.46 2.56 -4.98
CA ASP A 38 -25.70 2.97 -4.30
C ASP A 38 -25.66 2.75 -2.78
N SER A 39 -24.62 2.08 -2.28
CA SER A 39 -24.44 1.78 -0.85
C SER A 39 -23.35 2.65 -0.22
N THR A 40 -23.75 3.52 0.70
CA THR A 40 -22.84 4.31 1.53
C THR A 40 -21.96 3.41 2.41
N LEU A 41 -22.51 2.33 2.96
CA LEU A 41 -21.76 1.40 3.80
C LEU A 41 -20.64 0.72 3.00
N ALA A 42 -20.94 0.26 1.78
CA ALA A 42 -19.92 -0.34 0.91
C ALA A 42 -18.81 0.67 0.56
N SER A 43 -19.18 1.92 0.32
CA SER A 43 -18.22 3.01 0.05
C SER A 43 -17.28 3.25 1.22
N VAL A 44 -17.80 3.27 2.45
CA VAL A 44 -17.00 3.41 3.67
C VAL A 44 -16.04 2.21 3.84
N ILE A 45 -16.51 0.99 3.62
CA ILE A 45 -15.67 -0.21 3.72
C ILE A 45 -14.53 -0.16 2.69
N GLN A 46 -14.79 0.30 1.47
CA GLN A 46 -13.75 0.48 0.45
C GLN A 46 -12.68 1.49 0.90
N LEU A 47 -13.10 2.62 1.48
CA LEU A 47 -12.16 3.63 2.00
C LEU A 47 -11.31 3.08 3.16
N VAL A 48 -11.91 2.29 4.06
CA VAL A 48 -11.16 1.59 5.11
C VAL A 48 -10.14 0.62 4.49
N GLY A 49 -10.52 -0.11 3.44
CA GLY A 49 -9.62 -0.98 2.68
C GLY A 49 -8.44 -0.22 2.07
N VAL A 50 -8.66 0.97 1.52
CA VAL A 50 -7.60 1.84 1.01
C VAL A 50 -6.62 2.23 2.13
N VAL A 51 -7.12 2.67 3.28
CA VAL A 51 -6.29 3.04 4.43
C VAL A 51 -5.47 1.83 4.90
N ALA A 52 -6.09 0.65 4.97
CA ALA A 52 -5.41 -0.59 5.33
C ALA A 52 -4.30 -0.96 4.34
N MET A 53 -4.52 -0.82 3.03
CA MET A 53 -3.47 -1.06 2.02
C MET A 53 -2.28 -0.13 2.19
N ILE A 54 -2.51 1.17 2.44
CA ILE A 54 -1.43 2.13 2.69
C ILE A 54 -0.67 1.74 3.94
N ALA A 55 -1.37 1.43 5.04
CA ALA A 55 -0.76 1.03 6.30
C ALA A 55 0.10 -0.23 6.15
N ILE A 56 -0.39 -1.24 5.45
CA ILE A 56 0.36 -2.48 5.17
C ILE A 56 1.56 -2.17 4.27
N GLY A 57 1.39 -1.38 3.20
CA GLY A 57 2.47 -1.05 2.28
C GLY A 57 3.62 -0.30 2.95
N VAL A 58 3.29 0.74 3.73
CA VAL A 58 4.26 1.49 4.53
C VAL A 58 4.86 0.60 5.62
N GLY A 59 4.04 -0.21 6.29
CA GLY A 59 4.49 -1.12 7.34
C GLY A 59 5.49 -2.17 6.84
N LEU A 60 5.28 -2.73 5.65
CA LEU A 60 6.22 -3.66 5.03
C LEU A 60 7.55 -2.98 4.69
N ALA A 61 7.50 -1.79 4.09
CA ALA A 61 8.71 -1.03 3.80
C ALA A 61 9.47 -0.67 5.09
N TRP A 62 8.77 -0.26 6.14
CA TRP A 62 9.38 0.11 7.42
C TRP A 62 9.95 -1.09 8.19
N LEU A 63 9.25 -2.23 8.20
CA LEU A 63 9.67 -3.43 8.95
C LEU A 63 11.00 -3.99 8.43
N VAL A 64 11.20 -3.96 7.12
CA VAL A 64 12.39 -4.55 6.49
C VAL A 64 13.48 -3.50 6.22
N TYR A 65 13.15 -2.22 6.25
CA TYR A 65 14.13 -1.15 6.14
C TYR A 65 14.91 -1.00 7.45
N GLU A 66 16.06 -1.68 7.53
CA GLU A 66 16.99 -1.56 8.64
C GLU A 66 17.89 -0.31 8.45
N PRO A 67 17.88 0.66 9.37
CA PRO A 67 18.62 1.93 9.22
C PRO A 67 20.14 1.77 9.04
#